data_AF-A0A7C4U873-F1
#
_entry.id   AF-A0A7C4U873-F1
#
_cell.length_a   1.000
_cell.length_b   1.000
_cell.length_c   1.000
_cell.angle_alpha   90.00
_cell.angle_beta   90.00
_cell.angle_gamma   90.00
#
_symmetry.space_group_name_H-M   'P 1'
#
loop_
_entity.id
_entity.type
_entity.pdbx_description
1 polymer ?
#
loop_
_entity_poly.entity_id
_entity_poly.type
_entity_poly.pdbx_seq_one_letter_code
_entity_poly.pdbx_strand_id
1 'polypeptide(L)'
;MKFKLPILIFTMIIYSKICLAYPWPISPFTGPHPINAVFGEFRTPYGNGDYHFHYGVDIGASAGTEVYPVVNGRIPENNGIGPKNQEDGWVVVGNYRYVHIKLNNDLDAGDNCIAGVTLLGKVGAIDHPHLHFEEGIGIENKVNPLRVGGLDNYEDNANPSVYGGNNFMFYRQGTDIQFNTNTLWGKVDILVRAKDSQSNGSDNVGVYRIGYFIRGLQGEMSYGPVENIKFDNINGNVFNVYDRDLSNNSTYYYWVTNAPTQNRYLNTKLRFGGSWNGDDAYINAQAVLPDGKYRVWVMAYDIKGNGGDTITRHGAEYKDVLLDNFLPYVSKVEIKQEGEIRYEGEWSKNPLSYDLGTLFILKDYNFKRDKGLSFKIYFSEIMDTQKKPSLKVKFSDDRVKEVSEGNWESDTVYTATTNEDFIPDSVNGRATLEISNAYDLGGNENG
;
A
#
# COMPACT_ATOMS: atom_id res chain seq x y z
N MET A 1 -46.89 55.00 -14.80
CA MET A 1 -46.98 53.71 -15.51
C MET A 1 -46.32 52.64 -14.66
N LYS A 2 -47.09 51.72 -14.07
CA LYS A 2 -46.61 50.64 -13.18
C LYS A 2 -46.49 49.36 -14.01
N PHE A 3 -45.32 48.72 -14.11
CA PHE A 3 -45.14 47.28 -14.37
C PHE A 3 -43.67 46.93 -14.04
N LYS A 4 -43.39 46.42 -12.82
CA LYS A 4 -43.25 44.99 -12.43
C LYS A 4 -42.01 44.31 -13.03
N LEU A 5 -40.94 44.28 -12.22
CA LEU A 5 -39.76 43.43 -12.38
C LEU A 5 -40.16 41.97 -12.09
N PRO A 6 -39.85 40.98 -12.95
CA PRO A 6 -40.08 39.59 -12.60
C PRO A 6 -38.91 39.09 -11.74
N ILE A 7 -39.22 38.68 -10.52
CA ILE A 7 -38.32 37.86 -9.69
C ILE A 7 -38.38 36.45 -10.27
N LEU A 8 -37.31 36.03 -10.93
CA LEU A 8 -37.12 34.65 -11.36
C LEU A 8 -36.65 33.85 -10.13
N ILE A 9 -37.56 33.13 -9.48
CA ILE A 9 -37.22 32.15 -8.45
C ILE A 9 -36.66 30.93 -9.18
N PHE A 10 -35.33 30.75 -9.12
CA PHE A 10 -34.66 29.55 -9.59
C PHE A 10 -34.78 28.48 -8.51
N THR A 11 -35.83 27.67 -8.57
CA THR A 11 -36.01 26.51 -7.68
C THR A 11 -35.04 25.42 -8.13
N MET A 12 -33.86 25.35 -7.52
CA MET A 12 -32.98 24.19 -7.64
C MET A 12 -33.64 23.02 -6.89
N ILE A 13 -34.37 22.18 -7.61
CA ILE A 13 -34.82 20.88 -7.10
C ILE A 13 -33.60 19.96 -7.13
N ILE A 14 -32.86 19.91 -6.01
CA ILE A 14 -31.89 18.85 -5.76
C ILE A 14 -32.71 17.58 -5.56
N TYR A 15 -32.83 16.76 -6.61
CA TYR A 15 -33.22 15.36 -6.46
C TYR A 15 -32.11 14.63 -5.73
N SER A 16 -32.12 14.69 -4.40
CA SER A 16 -31.40 13.71 -3.59
C SER A 16 -32.03 12.36 -3.93
N LYS A 17 -31.31 11.50 -4.66
CA LYS A 17 -31.65 10.09 -4.71
C LYS A 17 -31.52 9.59 -3.26
N ILE A 18 -32.64 9.49 -2.57
CA ILE A 18 -32.70 8.76 -1.31
C ILE A 18 -32.52 7.30 -1.71
N CYS A 19 -31.30 6.77 -1.62
CA CYS A 19 -31.10 5.34 -1.58
C CYS A 19 -31.74 4.86 -0.28
N LEU A 20 -32.94 4.30 -0.39
CA LEU A 20 -33.61 3.68 0.75
C LEU A 20 -32.81 2.42 1.12
N ALA A 21 -32.25 2.42 2.32
CA ALA A 21 -31.75 1.20 2.93
C ALA A 21 -32.89 0.19 3.07
N TYR A 22 -32.57 -1.10 2.97
CA TYR A 22 -33.55 -2.18 3.13
C TYR A 22 -33.50 -2.73 4.57
N PRO A 23 -34.64 -3.25 5.09
CA PRO A 23 -34.71 -3.77 6.45
C PRO A 23 -33.78 -4.96 6.65
N TRP A 24 -33.51 -5.28 7.90
CA TRP A 24 -32.82 -6.52 8.24
C TRP A 24 -33.70 -7.74 7.96
N PRO A 25 -33.11 -8.88 7.60
CA PRO A 25 -33.85 -10.11 7.31
C PRO A 25 -34.33 -10.85 8.57
N ILE A 26 -34.00 -10.34 9.76
CA ILE A 26 -34.37 -10.89 11.06
C ILE A 26 -34.90 -9.77 11.95
N SER A 27 -35.81 -10.10 12.87
CA SER A 27 -36.41 -9.11 13.77
C SER A 27 -35.45 -8.73 14.92
N PRO A 28 -35.35 -7.45 15.33
CA PRO A 28 -36.05 -6.30 14.77
C PRO A 28 -35.54 -5.92 13.37
N PHE A 29 -36.45 -5.54 12.47
CA PHE A 29 -36.12 -5.24 11.06
C PHE A 29 -35.35 -3.92 10.85
N THR A 30 -35.03 -3.22 11.94
CA THR A 30 -34.29 -1.96 11.97
C THR A 30 -33.20 -2.04 13.04
N GLY A 31 -32.04 -1.46 12.74
CA GLY A 31 -30.94 -1.30 13.69
C GLY A 31 -29.88 -2.38 13.58
N PRO A 32 -28.69 -2.17 14.17
CA PRO A 32 -27.57 -3.06 13.92
C PRO A 32 -27.82 -4.41 14.61
N HIS A 33 -27.77 -5.48 13.82
CA HIS A 33 -27.62 -6.84 14.35
C HIS A 33 -26.14 -7.20 14.49
N PRO A 34 -25.79 -8.17 15.35
CA PRO A 34 -24.43 -8.66 15.44
C PRO A 34 -23.92 -9.14 14.08
N ILE A 35 -22.72 -8.71 13.65
CA ILE A 35 -22.07 -9.20 12.44
C ILE A 35 -20.89 -10.11 12.83
N ASN A 36 -20.95 -11.37 12.44
CA ASN A 36 -19.94 -12.37 12.74
C ASN A 36 -18.84 -12.48 11.68
N ALA A 37 -19.15 -12.10 10.44
CA ALA A 37 -18.22 -12.09 9.31
C ALA A 37 -18.65 -11.04 8.28
N VAL A 38 -17.69 -10.35 7.68
CA VAL A 38 -17.96 -9.29 6.70
C VAL A 38 -17.74 -9.74 5.27
N PHE A 39 -18.27 -8.95 4.34
CA PHE A 39 -18.12 -9.16 2.91
C PHE A 39 -16.67 -8.97 2.45
N GLY A 40 -16.18 -9.88 1.60
CA GLY A 40 -14.83 -9.83 1.06
C GLY A 40 -13.76 -10.55 1.88
N GLU A 41 -14.12 -11.15 3.02
CA GLU A 41 -13.18 -11.94 3.83
C GLU A 41 -12.60 -13.14 3.08
N PHE A 42 -11.38 -13.54 3.45
CA PHE A 42 -10.78 -14.78 2.96
C PHE A 42 -11.50 -16.01 3.52
N ARG A 43 -11.96 -16.90 2.63
CA ARG A 43 -12.56 -18.18 3.01
C ARG A 43 -11.71 -19.34 2.48
N THR A 44 -11.37 -20.27 3.37
CA THR A 44 -10.70 -21.53 3.00
C THR A 44 -11.68 -22.49 2.32
N PRO A 45 -11.19 -23.49 1.57
CA PRO A 45 -12.03 -24.54 1.01
C PRO A 45 -12.96 -25.17 2.06
N TYR A 46 -14.22 -25.37 1.69
CA TYR A 46 -15.22 -26.07 2.51
C TYR A 46 -16.06 -26.97 1.60
N GLY A 47 -16.20 -28.25 1.98
CA GLY A 47 -16.86 -29.25 1.14
C GLY A 47 -16.18 -29.37 -0.23
N ASN A 48 -16.93 -29.09 -1.30
CA ASN A 48 -16.43 -29.08 -2.68
C ASN A 48 -16.01 -27.68 -3.18
N GLY A 49 -16.04 -26.64 -2.32
CA GLY A 49 -15.65 -25.28 -2.67
C GLY A 49 -14.13 -25.05 -2.59
N ASP A 50 -13.63 -24.11 -3.39
CA ASP A 50 -12.23 -23.65 -3.36
C ASP A 50 -12.07 -22.39 -2.48
N TYR A 51 -10.86 -21.87 -2.35
CA TYR A 51 -10.59 -20.56 -1.74
C TYR A 51 -11.39 -19.47 -2.46
N HIS A 52 -12.05 -18.61 -1.69
CA HIS A 52 -12.90 -17.57 -2.24
C HIS A 52 -13.03 -16.38 -1.29
N PHE A 53 -13.57 -15.28 -1.80
CA PHE A 53 -14.05 -14.19 -0.96
C PHE A 53 -15.37 -14.58 -0.29
N HIS A 54 -15.64 -14.05 0.89
CA HIS A 54 -16.95 -14.15 1.51
C HIS A 54 -17.99 -13.30 0.75
N TYR A 55 -19.03 -13.94 0.22
CA TYR A 55 -19.98 -13.33 -0.74
C TYR A 55 -21.15 -12.56 -0.12
N GLY A 56 -21.13 -12.40 1.20
CA GLY A 56 -22.20 -11.76 1.96
C GLY A 56 -21.70 -11.32 3.33
N VAL A 57 -22.63 -11.22 4.27
CA VAL A 57 -22.34 -11.03 5.70
C VAL A 57 -22.99 -12.13 6.51
N ASP A 58 -22.35 -12.50 7.60
CA ASP A 58 -22.92 -13.46 8.55
C ASP A 58 -23.55 -12.69 9.70
N ILE A 59 -24.88 -12.67 9.75
CA ILE A 59 -25.65 -12.00 10.79
C ILE A 59 -25.82 -12.97 11.96
N GLY A 60 -25.23 -12.63 13.10
CA GLY A 60 -25.28 -13.44 14.32
C GLY A 60 -26.68 -13.48 14.91
N ALA A 61 -27.25 -14.68 14.99
CA ALA A 61 -28.57 -14.93 15.55
C ALA A 61 -28.65 -16.36 16.08
N SER A 62 -29.48 -16.62 17.09
CA SER A 62 -29.65 -17.97 17.62
C SER A 62 -30.36 -18.89 16.61
N ALA A 63 -30.06 -20.19 16.67
CA ALA A 63 -30.80 -21.19 15.90
C ALA A 63 -32.31 -21.08 16.21
N GLY A 64 -33.13 -21.21 15.18
CA GLY A 64 -34.59 -21.03 15.27
C GLY A 64 -35.08 -19.60 15.07
N THR A 65 -34.21 -18.59 14.99
CA THR A 65 -34.59 -17.19 14.68
C THR A 65 -35.26 -17.11 13.32
N GLU A 66 -36.42 -16.49 13.22
CA GLU A 66 -37.18 -16.40 11.97
C GLU A 66 -36.55 -15.43 10.97
N VAL A 67 -36.53 -15.85 9.71
CA VAL A 67 -35.89 -15.13 8.60
C VAL A 67 -36.95 -14.72 7.58
N TYR A 68 -36.88 -13.46 7.17
CA TYR A 68 -37.84 -12.77 6.32
C TYR A 68 -37.14 -12.11 5.13
N PRO A 69 -37.83 -11.95 3.98
CA PRO A 69 -37.25 -11.27 2.84
C PRO A 69 -37.13 -9.77 3.13
N VAL A 70 -36.09 -9.14 2.57
CA VAL A 70 -35.83 -7.70 2.73
C VAL A 70 -36.53 -6.86 1.65
N VAL A 71 -37.03 -7.52 0.60
CA VAL A 71 -37.79 -6.92 -0.50
C VAL A 71 -39.01 -7.76 -0.85
N ASN A 72 -40.02 -7.12 -1.43
CA ASN A 72 -41.05 -7.85 -2.16
C ASN A 72 -40.40 -8.47 -3.40
N GLY A 73 -40.66 -9.75 -3.64
CA GLY A 73 -40.01 -10.43 -4.74
C GLY A 73 -40.63 -11.78 -5.01
N ARG A 74 -40.06 -12.48 -5.98
CA ARG A 74 -40.44 -13.83 -6.34
C ARG A 74 -39.24 -14.74 -6.18
N ILE A 75 -39.46 -15.96 -5.70
CA ILE A 75 -38.43 -17.00 -5.71
C ILE A 75 -38.20 -17.41 -7.17
N PRO A 76 -36.96 -17.38 -7.71
CA PRO A 76 -36.69 -17.81 -9.07
C PRO A 76 -37.16 -19.24 -9.35
N GLU A 77 -37.75 -19.48 -10.54
CA GLU A 77 -38.19 -20.82 -10.99
C GLU A 77 -37.03 -21.83 -11.00
N ASN A 78 -35.85 -21.37 -11.41
CA ASN A 78 -34.65 -22.18 -11.52
C ASN A 78 -33.65 -21.71 -10.48
N ASN A 79 -33.14 -22.64 -9.66
CA ASN A 79 -32.14 -22.37 -8.64
C ASN A 79 -32.52 -21.24 -7.66
N GLY A 80 -33.81 -21.05 -7.38
CA GLY A 80 -34.29 -20.08 -6.39
C GLY A 80 -34.35 -20.63 -4.97
N ILE A 81 -34.29 -21.94 -4.79
CA ILE A 81 -34.43 -22.60 -3.49
C ILE A 81 -33.51 -23.81 -3.38
N GLY A 82 -32.93 -23.97 -2.19
CA GLY A 82 -32.04 -25.06 -1.83
C GLY A 82 -32.75 -26.22 -1.10
N PRO A 83 -31.98 -27.11 -0.48
CA PRO A 83 -32.52 -28.26 0.25
C PRO A 83 -33.45 -27.87 1.40
N LYS A 84 -34.65 -28.47 1.44
CA LYS A 84 -35.61 -28.34 2.55
C LYS A 84 -35.32 -29.33 3.68
N ASN A 85 -35.84 -29.07 4.88
CA ASN A 85 -35.69 -29.91 6.08
C ASN A 85 -34.24 -30.15 6.54
N GLN A 86 -33.32 -29.28 6.16
CA GLN A 86 -31.92 -29.30 6.58
C GLN A 86 -31.58 -28.00 7.30
N GLU A 87 -30.58 -28.03 8.17
CA GLU A 87 -30.11 -26.85 8.91
C GLU A 87 -29.24 -25.91 8.05
N ASP A 88 -28.99 -26.28 6.79
CA ASP A 88 -28.14 -25.56 5.82
C ASP A 88 -28.87 -25.29 4.48
N GLY A 89 -30.17 -25.03 4.55
CA GLY A 89 -30.97 -24.63 3.40
C GLY A 89 -30.69 -23.18 2.98
N TRP A 90 -31.14 -22.84 1.78
CA TRP A 90 -31.05 -21.48 1.26
C TRP A 90 -32.21 -21.11 0.35
N VAL A 91 -32.50 -19.81 0.22
CA VAL A 91 -33.50 -19.28 -0.72
C VAL A 91 -33.04 -17.96 -1.31
N VAL A 92 -33.50 -17.65 -2.51
CA VAL A 92 -33.32 -16.38 -3.19
C VAL A 92 -34.67 -15.69 -3.31
N VAL A 93 -34.74 -14.42 -2.92
CA VAL A 93 -35.91 -13.55 -3.15
C VAL A 93 -35.42 -12.26 -3.81
N GLY A 94 -35.86 -12.03 -5.06
CA GLY A 94 -35.34 -10.91 -5.84
C GLY A 94 -33.83 -11.07 -6.09
N ASN A 95 -33.03 -10.12 -5.60
CA ASN A 95 -31.57 -10.10 -5.75
C ASN A 95 -30.82 -10.49 -4.45
N TYR A 96 -31.52 -11.10 -3.48
CA TYR A 96 -30.97 -11.40 -2.18
C TYR A 96 -31.00 -12.90 -1.91
N ARG A 97 -29.93 -13.42 -1.32
CA ARG A 97 -29.81 -14.82 -0.93
C ARG A 97 -29.70 -14.94 0.59
N TYR A 98 -30.40 -15.92 1.12
CA TYR A 98 -30.48 -16.25 2.54
C TYR A 98 -30.00 -17.69 2.70
N VAL A 99 -28.93 -17.92 3.45
CA VAL A 99 -28.24 -19.22 3.58
C VAL A 99 -28.09 -19.59 5.05
N HIS A 100 -27.84 -20.87 5.34
CA HIS A 100 -27.83 -21.43 6.69
C HIS A 100 -29.20 -21.34 7.37
N ILE A 101 -30.28 -21.58 6.62
CA ILE A 101 -31.64 -21.57 7.15
C ILE A 101 -32.32 -22.92 6.99
N LYS A 102 -33.07 -23.32 8.02
CA LYS A 102 -34.10 -24.34 7.90
C LYS A 102 -35.30 -23.75 7.17
N LEU A 103 -35.37 -24.01 5.88
CA LEU A 103 -36.41 -23.49 4.98
C LEU A 103 -37.81 -23.85 5.46
N ASN A 104 -38.74 -22.90 5.27
CA ASN A 104 -40.16 -23.16 5.41
C ASN A 104 -40.60 -24.14 4.32
N ASN A 105 -41.23 -25.26 4.72
CA ASN A 105 -41.63 -26.32 3.79
C ASN A 105 -42.71 -25.89 2.81
N ASP A 106 -43.49 -24.86 3.15
CA ASP A 106 -44.58 -24.33 2.34
C ASP A 106 -44.11 -23.39 1.22
N LEU A 107 -42.81 -23.08 1.14
CA LEU A 107 -42.23 -22.24 0.07
C LEU A 107 -41.65 -23.07 -1.06
N ASP A 108 -42.03 -22.77 -2.29
CA ASP A 108 -41.49 -23.38 -3.49
C ASP A 108 -40.95 -22.34 -4.49
N ALA A 109 -40.19 -22.84 -5.46
CA ALA A 109 -39.75 -22.02 -6.58
C ALA A 109 -40.97 -21.39 -7.27
N GLY A 110 -40.87 -20.08 -7.53
CA GLY A 110 -41.95 -19.32 -8.13
C GLY A 110 -42.95 -18.67 -7.17
N ASP A 111 -42.83 -18.87 -5.87
CA ASP A 111 -43.68 -18.17 -4.91
C ASP A 111 -43.37 -16.68 -4.82
N ASN A 112 -44.42 -15.88 -4.57
CA ASN A 112 -44.27 -14.47 -4.27
C ASN A 112 -44.05 -14.29 -2.76
N CYS A 113 -43.05 -13.49 -2.41
CA CYS A 113 -42.69 -13.16 -1.04
C CYS A 113 -42.88 -11.66 -0.79
N ILE A 114 -43.36 -11.34 0.41
CA ILE A 114 -43.59 -9.97 0.88
C ILE A 114 -42.57 -9.64 1.96
N ALA A 115 -41.86 -8.52 1.80
CA ALA A 115 -40.83 -8.02 2.71
C ALA A 115 -41.33 -8.00 4.16
N GLY A 116 -40.56 -8.58 5.08
CA GLY A 116 -40.88 -8.62 6.52
C GLY A 116 -42.14 -9.41 6.91
N VAL A 117 -42.81 -10.09 5.97
CA VAL A 117 -44.08 -10.81 6.21
C VAL A 117 -43.97 -12.29 5.88
N THR A 118 -43.44 -12.64 4.70
CA THR A 118 -43.31 -14.05 4.31
C THR A 118 -42.20 -14.71 5.11
N LEU A 119 -42.53 -15.73 5.91
CA LEU A 119 -41.54 -16.52 6.63
C LEU A 119 -40.75 -17.39 5.64
N LEU A 120 -39.48 -17.07 5.42
CA LEU A 120 -38.57 -17.84 4.55
C LEU A 120 -38.13 -19.14 5.21
N GLY A 121 -37.95 -19.10 6.52
CA GLY A 121 -37.44 -20.19 7.31
C GLY A 121 -36.90 -19.68 8.64
N LYS A 122 -36.06 -20.48 9.26
CA LYS A 122 -35.41 -20.14 10.53
C LYS A 122 -33.92 -20.34 10.42
N VAL A 123 -33.12 -19.50 11.09
CA VAL A 123 -31.66 -19.69 11.21
C VAL A 123 -31.39 -21.12 11.67
N GLY A 124 -30.58 -21.84 10.90
CA GLY A 124 -30.16 -23.19 11.16
C GLY A 124 -28.76 -23.23 11.78
N ALA A 125 -27.93 -24.18 11.32
CA ALA A 125 -26.55 -24.39 11.75
C ALA A 125 -26.35 -24.37 13.27
N ILE A 126 -27.04 -25.27 13.99
CA ILE A 126 -27.13 -25.29 15.48
C ILE A 126 -25.79 -25.09 16.19
N ASP A 127 -24.70 -25.67 15.67
CA ASP A 127 -23.38 -25.58 16.30
C ASP A 127 -22.69 -24.21 16.12
N HIS A 128 -23.06 -23.46 15.06
CA HIS A 128 -22.55 -22.12 14.74
C HIS A 128 -23.66 -21.26 14.11
N PRO A 129 -24.71 -20.90 14.86
CA PRO A 129 -25.92 -20.35 14.27
C PRO A 129 -25.70 -18.91 13.80
N HIS A 130 -26.01 -18.66 12.53
CA HIS A 130 -26.00 -17.35 11.90
C HIS A 130 -26.81 -17.40 10.59
N LEU A 131 -27.22 -16.23 10.09
CA LEU A 131 -27.76 -16.09 8.75
C LEU A 131 -26.66 -15.56 7.83
N HIS A 132 -26.27 -16.34 6.83
CA HIS A 132 -25.43 -15.81 5.75
C HIS A 132 -26.32 -15.09 4.73
N PHE A 133 -26.12 -13.79 4.59
CA PHE A 133 -26.95 -12.89 3.80
C PHE A 133 -26.15 -12.24 2.67
N GLU A 134 -26.56 -12.49 1.44
CA GLU A 134 -25.90 -11.97 0.25
C GLU A 134 -26.82 -10.98 -0.49
N GLU A 135 -26.23 -9.93 -1.04
CA GLU A 135 -26.87 -9.06 -2.03
C GLU A 135 -26.15 -9.18 -3.38
N GLY A 136 -26.93 -9.31 -4.46
CA GLY A 136 -26.44 -9.66 -5.79
C GLY A 136 -26.58 -11.14 -6.06
N ILE A 137 -26.96 -11.52 -7.28
CA ILE A 137 -26.92 -12.92 -7.75
C ILE A 137 -25.88 -13.03 -8.86
N GLY A 138 -24.96 -14.00 -8.75
CA GLY A 138 -23.73 -14.03 -9.56
C GLY A 138 -22.62 -13.18 -8.93
N ILE A 139 -21.37 -13.62 -9.06
CA ILE A 139 -20.20 -13.00 -8.41
C ILE A 139 -20.04 -11.54 -8.84
N GLU A 140 -20.29 -11.26 -10.12
CA GLU A 140 -20.16 -9.93 -10.74
C GLU A 140 -21.15 -8.89 -10.20
N ASN A 141 -22.27 -9.35 -9.62
CA ASN A 141 -23.31 -8.49 -9.08
C ASN A 141 -23.25 -8.37 -7.55
N LYS A 142 -22.31 -9.06 -6.89
CA LYS A 142 -22.17 -9.05 -5.44
C LYS A 142 -21.70 -7.69 -4.96
N VAL A 143 -22.42 -7.15 -3.99
CA VAL A 143 -22.14 -5.86 -3.35
C VAL A 143 -22.21 -5.99 -1.84
N ASN A 144 -21.43 -5.18 -1.13
CA ASN A 144 -21.35 -5.25 0.32
C ASN A 144 -22.68 -4.86 0.99
N PRO A 145 -23.38 -5.76 1.70
CA PRO A 145 -24.67 -5.46 2.33
C PRO A 145 -24.62 -4.38 3.41
N LEU A 146 -23.45 -4.06 3.96
CA LEU A 146 -23.28 -3.08 5.05
C LEU A 146 -23.01 -1.66 4.54
N ARG A 147 -22.90 -1.47 3.21
CA ARG A 147 -22.66 -0.16 2.60
C ARG A 147 -23.81 0.81 2.86
N VAL A 148 -23.58 2.10 2.62
CA VAL A 148 -24.64 3.11 2.61
C VAL A 148 -25.72 2.74 1.58
N GLY A 149 -26.97 2.64 2.03
CA GLY A 149 -28.11 2.17 1.22
C GLY A 149 -28.30 0.65 1.19
N GLY A 150 -27.50 -0.11 1.96
CA GLY A 150 -27.67 -1.53 2.21
C GLY A 150 -28.61 -1.81 3.39
N LEU A 151 -28.17 -2.65 4.34
CA LEU A 151 -28.86 -2.95 5.59
C LEU A 151 -29.05 -1.67 6.43
N ASP A 152 -30.30 -1.39 6.78
CA ASP A 152 -30.72 -0.15 7.43
C ASP A 152 -30.12 0.05 8.83
N ASN A 153 -29.67 1.26 9.14
CA ASN A 153 -29.13 1.61 10.47
C ASN A 153 -28.00 0.66 10.97
N TYR A 154 -27.20 0.07 10.07
CA TYR A 154 -25.96 -0.58 10.49
C TYR A 154 -25.01 0.46 11.11
N GLU A 155 -24.37 0.13 12.22
CA GLU A 155 -23.42 0.98 12.93
C GLU A 155 -22.18 0.17 13.28
N ASP A 156 -21.02 0.81 13.18
CA ASP A 156 -19.78 0.30 13.70
C ASP A 156 -18.90 1.43 14.24
N ASN A 157 -18.38 1.24 15.46
CA ASN A 157 -17.54 2.22 16.16
C ASN A 157 -16.20 1.60 16.63
N ALA A 158 -15.98 0.31 16.35
CA ALA A 158 -14.74 -0.34 16.68
C ALA A 158 -13.66 0.01 15.65
N ASN A 159 -12.40 -0.08 16.05
CA ASN A 159 -11.29 0.29 15.19
C ASN A 159 -10.61 -0.98 14.64
N PRO A 160 -10.22 -0.95 13.36
CA PRO A 160 -9.33 -1.96 12.80
C PRO A 160 -7.97 -1.99 13.49
N SER A 161 -7.25 -3.08 13.27
CA SER A 161 -5.88 -3.30 13.74
C SER A 161 -4.99 -3.71 12.57
N VAL A 162 -3.87 -3.04 12.42
CA VAL A 162 -2.79 -3.41 11.48
C VAL A 162 -1.62 -3.87 12.34
N TYR A 163 -1.07 -5.06 12.06
CA TYR A 163 -0.07 -5.67 12.91
C TYR A 163 1.35 -5.42 12.39
N GLY A 164 2.22 -4.91 13.27
CA GLY A 164 3.64 -4.71 12.97
C GLY A 164 4.51 -5.96 13.16
N GLY A 165 5.82 -5.72 13.29
CA GLY A 165 6.82 -6.77 13.56
C GLY A 165 6.87 -7.83 12.45
N ASN A 166 6.78 -9.10 12.82
CA ASN A 166 6.80 -10.23 11.88
C ASN A 166 5.53 -10.33 11.03
N ASN A 167 4.50 -9.52 11.31
CA ASN A 167 3.27 -9.48 10.51
C ASN A 167 3.29 -8.38 9.44
N PHE A 168 4.39 -7.62 9.34
CA PHE A 168 4.60 -6.60 8.32
C PHE A 168 5.90 -6.92 7.56
N MET A 169 5.72 -7.44 6.36
CA MET A 169 6.80 -8.04 5.56
C MET A 169 6.86 -7.41 4.17
N PHE A 170 8.05 -7.53 3.56
CA PHE A 170 8.33 -7.07 2.21
C PHE A 170 8.88 -8.25 1.41
N TYR A 171 8.39 -8.43 0.19
CA TYR A 171 8.80 -9.50 -0.71
C TYR A 171 9.27 -8.92 -2.03
N ARG A 172 10.20 -9.62 -2.70
CA ARG A 172 10.51 -9.32 -4.09
C ARG A 172 9.30 -9.68 -4.94
N GLN A 173 8.87 -8.73 -5.76
CA GLN A 173 7.65 -8.87 -6.54
C GLN A 173 7.62 -10.16 -7.34
N GLY A 174 6.50 -10.89 -7.25
CA GLY A 174 6.27 -12.12 -8.01
C GLY A 174 7.09 -13.32 -7.54
N THR A 175 7.64 -13.28 -6.32
CA THR A 175 8.42 -14.37 -5.72
C THR A 175 8.09 -14.53 -4.24
N ASP A 176 8.41 -15.69 -3.67
CA ASP A 176 8.29 -15.93 -2.21
C ASP A 176 9.54 -15.47 -1.44
N ILE A 177 10.43 -14.69 -2.07
CA ILE A 177 11.67 -14.22 -1.46
C ILE A 177 11.39 -12.97 -0.64
N GLN A 178 11.29 -13.15 0.68
CA GLN A 178 11.21 -12.06 1.64
C GLN A 178 12.53 -11.28 1.71
N PHE A 179 12.45 -9.95 1.86
CA PHE A 179 13.62 -9.16 2.26
C PHE A 179 13.99 -9.48 3.72
N ASN A 180 15.20 -10.02 3.93
CA ASN A 180 15.70 -10.40 5.25
C ASN A 180 16.08 -9.19 6.12
N THR A 181 16.25 -8.02 5.50
CA THR A 181 16.47 -6.73 6.15
C THR A 181 15.36 -5.77 5.71
N ASN A 182 15.26 -4.62 6.37
CA ASN A 182 14.40 -3.54 5.89
C ASN A 182 15.08 -2.69 4.79
N THR A 183 16.10 -3.23 4.11
CA THR A 183 16.71 -2.60 2.93
C THR A 183 15.98 -3.10 1.68
N LEU A 184 15.27 -2.21 1.00
CA LEU A 184 14.39 -2.53 -0.12
C LEU A 184 14.92 -1.93 -1.42
N TRP A 185 14.69 -2.63 -2.52
CA TRP A 185 15.06 -2.17 -3.86
C TRP A 185 14.22 -2.85 -4.96
N GLY A 186 14.10 -2.17 -6.10
CA GLY A 186 13.35 -2.64 -7.26
C GLY A 186 11.83 -2.71 -7.03
N LYS A 187 11.22 -3.84 -7.41
CA LYS A 187 9.78 -4.06 -7.30
C LYS A 187 9.48 -4.88 -6.05
N VAL A 188 8.61 -4.34 -5.20
CA VAL A 188 8.36 -4.85 -3.84
C VAL A 188 6.88 -5.09 -3.65
N ASP A 189 6.54 -6.25 -3.08
CA ASP A 189 5.22 -6.55 -2.54
C ASP A 189 5.19 -6.33 -1.03
N ILE A 190 4.13 -5.70 -0.54
CA ILE A 190 3.93 -5.40 0.87
C ILE A 190 2.88 -6.36 1.41
N LEU A 191 3.27 -7.22 2.36
CA LEU A 191 2.38 -8.16 3.02
C LEU A 191 2.15 -7.76 4.47
N VAL A 192 0.89 -7.55 4.85
CA VAL A 192 0.54 -7.15 6.21
C VAL A 192 -0.65 -7.92 6.76
N ARG A 193 -0.55 -8.40 8.00
CA ARG A 193 -1.72 -8.87 8.73
C ARG A 193 -2.55 -7.68 9.18
N ALA A 194 -3.85 -7.74 8.94
CA ALA A 194 -4.81 -6.79 9.51
C ALA A 194 -6.11 -7.50 9.87
N LYS A 195 -6.86 -6.93 10.80
CA LYS A 195 -8.24 -7.34 11.07
C LYS A 195 -9.06 -6.12 11.41
N ASP A 196 -10.36 -6.28 11.35
CA ASP A 196 -11.30 -5.39 12.00
C ASP A 196 -12.01 -6.10 13.17
N SER A 197 -12.62 -5.31 14.04
CA SER A 197 -13.49 -5.75 15.12
C SER A 197 -14.83 -5.09 14.92
N GLN A 198 -15.94 -5.82 15.05
CA GLN A 198 -17.27 -5.23 15.01
C GLN A 198 -17.66 -4.75 16.42
N SER A 199 -18.15 -3.52 16.53
CA SER A 199 -18.68 -2.99 17.82
C SER A 199 -19.91 -3.76 18.31
N ASN A 200 -20.64 -4.41 17.40
CA ASN A 200 -21.69 -5.38 17.69
C ASN A 200 -21.49 -6.61 16.80
N GLY A 201 -20.89 -7.68 17.35
CA GLY A 201 -20.58 -8.90 16.60
C GLY A 201 -19.23 -9.50 16.95
N SER A 202 -18.58 -10.07 15.94
CA SER A 202 -17.25 -10.69 16.07
C SER A 202 -16.18 -9.63 16.28
N ASP A 203 -15.24 -9.92 17.18
CA ASP A 203 -14.05 -9.11 17.37
C ASP A 203 -12.95 -9.42 16.33
N ASN A 204 -13.21 -10.27 15.35
CA ASN A 204 -12.22 -10.71 14.38
C ASN A 204 -12.84 -10.94 13.00
N VAL A 205 -12.88 -9.88 12.21
CA VAL A 205 -13.39 -9.86 10.83
C VAL A 205 -12.34 -9.27 9.88
N GLY A 206 -12.56 -9.42 8.58
CA GLY A 206 -11.76 -8.75 7.55
C GLY A 206 -11.94 -7.24 7.59
N VAL A 207 -10.96 -6.48 7.08
CA VAL A 207 -11.08 -5.01 6.97
C VAL A 207 -11.85 -4.65 5.70
N TYR A 208 -12.54 -3.52 5.67
CA TYR A 208 -13.29 -3.08 4.49
C TYR A 208 -12.38 -2.53 3.38
N ARG A 209 -11.34 -1.78 3.76
CA ARG A 209 -10.32 -1.29 2.82
C ARG A 209 -8.97 -1.19 3.49
N ILE A 210 -7.92 -1.39 2.72
CA ILE A 210 -6.52 -1.31 3.18
C ILE A 210 -5.65 -0.70 2.09
N GLY A 211 -4.66 0.08 2.51
CA GLY A 211 -3.73 0.75 1.62
C GLY A 211 -2.45 1.17 2.31
N TYR A 212 -1.58 1.86 1.58
CA TYR A 212 -0.28 2.26 2.09
C TYR A 212 0.15 3.64 1.57
N PHE A 213 1.10 4.25 2.26
CA PHE A 213 1.81 5.44 1.80
C PHE A 213 3.23 5.44 2.35
N ILE A 214 4.11 6.27 1.79
CA ILE A 214 5.51 6.37 2.20
C ILE A 214 5.81 7.82 2.57
N ARG A 215 6.49 8.02 3.69
CA ARG A 215 7.00 9.31 4.15
C ARG A 215 8.50 9.26 4.34
N GLY A 216 9.19 10.34 4.03
CA GLY A 216 10.55 10.56 4.52
C GLY A 216 10.53 10.66 6.05
N LEU A 217 11.63 10.32 6.71
CA LEU A 217 11.70 10.40 8.19
C LEU A 217 11.50 11.81 8.75
N GLN A 218 11.69 12.84 7.92
CA GLN A 218 11.50 14.26 8.26
C GLN A 218 10.04 14.72 8.13
N GLY A 219 9.12 13.82 7.74
CA GLY A 219 7.66 14.00 7.89
C GLY A 219 6.89 14.27 6.59
N GLU A 220 7.56 14.63 5.49
CA GLU A 220 6.89 14.83 4.20
C GLU A 220 6.47 13.52 3.55
N MET A 221 5.28 13.51 2.92
CA MET A 221 4.78 12.37 2.15
C MET A 221 5.51 12.31 0.81
N SER A 222 6.17 11.18 0.57
CA SER A 222 6.98 10.94 -0.62
C SER A 222 6.21 10.15 -1.68
N TYR A 223 5.28 9.28 -1.27
CA TYR A 223 4.49 8.47 -2.19
C TYR A 223 3.14 8.06 -1.59
N GLY A 224 2.10 7.97 -2.41
CA GLY A 224 0.74 7.60 -2.01
C GLY A 224 -0.10 8.79 -1.52
N PRO A 225 -1.23 8.53 -0.83
CA PRO A 225 -1.75 7.21 -0.45
C PRO A 225 -2.19 6.36 -1.65
N VAL A 226 -2.04 5.04 -1.52
CA VAL A 226 -2.49 4.04 -2.49
C VAL A 226 -3.46 3.09 -1.79
N GLU A 227 -4.70 3.02 -2.29
CA GLU A 227 -5.76 2.18 -1.75
C GLU A 227 -6.44 1.40 -2.87
N ASN A 228 -5.86 0.26 -3.23
CA ASN A 228 -6.34 -0.57 -4.33
C ASN A 228 -7.27 -1.71 -3.88
N ILE A 229 -7.38 -1.95 -2.56
CA ILE A 229 -8.24 -2.99 -1.98
C ILE A 229 -9.36 -2.30 -1.20
N LYS A 230 -10.59 -2.47 -1.69
CA LYS A 230 -11.82 -1.94 -1.10
C LYS A 230 -13.00 -2.85 -1.44
N PHE A 231 -13.67 -3.38 -0.45
CA PHE A 231 -14.75 -4.36 -0.63
C PHE A 231 -16.12 -3.70 -0.79
N ASP A 232 -16.27 -2.84 -1.80
CA ASP A 232 -17.58 -2.38 -2.27
C ASP A 232 -18.30 -3.50 -3.04
N ASN A 233 -17.51 -4.25 -3.80
CA ASN A 233 -17.84 -5.45 -4.55
C ASN A 233 -16.63 -6.41 -4.47
N ILE A 234 -16.78 -7.63 -4.97
CA ILE A 234 -15.76 -8.70 -4.88
C ILE A 234 -15.40 -9.24 -6.26
N ASN A 235 -15.07 -8.33 -7.17
CA ASN A 235 -14.57 -8.69 -8.48
C ASN A 235 -13.06 -8.90 -8.43
N GLY A 236 -12.59 -10.11 -8.71
CA GLY A 236 -11.15 -10.38 -8.81
C GLY A 236 -10.75 -11.76 -8.30
N ASN A 237 -9.46 -11.90 -8.02
CA ASN A 237 -8.86 -13.11 -7.47
C ASN A 237 -8.54 -12.92 -6.00
N VAL A 238 -9.01 -13.83 -5.15
CA VAL A 238 -8.73 -13.85 -3.71
C VAL A 238 -7.23 -13.81 -3.40
N PHE A 239 -6.40 -14.47 -4.21
CA PHE A 239 -4.94 -14.52 -4.03
C PHE A 239 -4.20 -13.27 -4.51
N ASN A 240 -4.86 -12.37 -5.24
CA ASN A 240 -4.28 -11.05 -5.45
C ASN A 240 -4.39 -10.22 -4.17
N VAL A 241 -5.41 -10.46 -3.33
CA VAL A 241 -5.67 -9.67 -2.12
C VAL A 241 -5.02 -10.30 -0.90
N TYR A 242 -5.11 -11.62 -0.78
CA TYR A 242 -4.72 -12.37 0.40
C TYR A 242 -3.56 -13.31 0.13
N ASP A 243 -2.66 -13.43 1.09
CA ASP A 243 -1.68 -14.52 1.09
C ASP A 243 -2.37 -15.85 1.34
N ARG A 244 -2.05 -16.86 0.52
CA ARG A 244 -2.71 -18.17 0.52
C ARG A 244 -2.40 -18.99 1.78
N ASP A 245 -1.16 -18.93 2.24
CA ASP A 245 -0.64 -19.85 3.25
C ASP A 245 -0.77 -19.30 4.67
N LEU A 246 -0.73 -17.97 4.81
CA LEU A 246 -0.86 -17.26 6.07
C LEU A 246 -2.30 -16.85 6.39
N SER A 247 -3.19 -16.80 5.39
CA SER A 247 -4.60 -16.46 5.61
C SER A 247 -5.48 -17.69 5.84
N ASN A 248 -6.49 -17.53 6.68
CA ASN A 248 -7.54 -18.51 6.94
C ASN A 248 -8.84 -17.78 7.36
N ASN A 249 -9.87 -18.52 7.78
CA ASN A 249 -11.18 -17.98 8.18
C ASN A 249 -11.16 -17.05 9.41
N SER A 250 -10.00 -16.78 10.01
CA SER A 250 -9.83 -15.94 11.20
C SER A 250 -8.50 -15.18 11.24
N THR A 251 -7.70 -15.26 10.18
CA THR A 251 -6.39 -14.59 10.08
C THR A 251 -6.23 -14.09 8.66
N TYR A 252 -5.97 -12.81 8.49
CA TYR A 252 -6.02 -12.16 7.19
C TYR A 252 -4.71 -11.44 6.92
N TYR A 253 -3.95 -11.92 5.93
CA TYR A 253 -2.72 -11.30 5.45
C TYR A 253 -2.97 -10.71 4.07
N TYR A 254 -2.81 -9.40 3.92
CA TYR A 254 -3.14 -8.65 2.72
C TYR A 254 -1.87 -8.32 1.94
N TRP A 255 -1.88 -8.60 0.63
CA TRP A 255 -0.93 -8.04 -0.33
C TRP A 255 -1.32 -6.60 -0.65
N VAL A 256 -0.95 -5.67 0.24
CA VAL A 256 -1.45 -4.27 0.23
C VAL A 256 -1.06 -3.49 -1.03
N THR A 257 -0.03 -3.94 -1.74
CA THR A 257 0.38 -3.38 -3.03
C THR A 257 -0.59 -3.71 -4.17
N ASN A 258 -1.30 -4.83 -4.09
CA ASN A 258 -2.15 -5.38 -5.15
C ASN A 258 -3.53 -4.73 -5.24
N ALA A 259 -4.25 -5.08 -6.29
CA ALA A 259 -5.69 -4.87 -6.45
C ALA A 259 -6.38 -6.23 -6.63
N PRO A 260 -7.67 -6.38 -6.27
CA PRO A 260 -8.40 -7.63 -6.53
C PRO A 260 -8.26 -8.16 -7.95
N THR A 261 -8.23 -7.28 -8.95
CA THR A 261 -8.14 -7.63 -10.37
C THR A 261 -6.73 -7.60 -10.95
N GLN A 262 -5.71 -7.18 -10.18
CA GLN A 262 -4.37 -6.98 -10.71
C GLN A 262 -3.28 -7.22 -9.66
N ASN A 263 -2.30 -8.04 -10.04
CA ASN A 263 -1.03 -8.14 -9.33
C ASN A 263 -0.21 -6.87 -9.60
N ARG A 264 -0.05 -6.02 -8.59
CA ARG A 264 0.66 -4.73 -8.64
C ARG A 264 1.86 -4.81 -7.70
N TYR A 265 2.56 -3.70 -7.51
CA TYR A 265 3.75 -3.63 -6.66
C TYR A 265 4.10 -2.18 -6.34
N LEU A 266 4.92 -1.99 -5.32
CA LEU A 266 5.69 -0.77 -5.13
C LEU A 266 6.94 -0.84 -6.01
N ASN A 267 7.09 0.07 -6.97
CA ASN A 267 8.37 0.23 -7.67
C ASN A 267 9.23 1.29 -6.94
N THR A 268 10.22 0.85 -6.17
CA THR A 268 11.14 1.77 -5.47
C THR A 268 12.08 2.48 -6.44
N LYS A 269 12.19 2.01 -7.68
CA LYS A 269 12.90 2.68 -8.78
C LYS A 269 11.98 3.52 -9.66
N LEU A 270 10.72 3.75 -9.31
CA LEU A 270 9.79 4.45 -10.20
C LEU A 270 10.33 5.81 -10.64
N ARG A 271 10.42 6.05 -11.95
CA ARG A 271 10.81 7.34 -12.52
C ARG A 271 9.71 8.38 -12.34
N PHE A 272 10.10 9.63 -12.06
CA PHE A 272 9.19 10.76 -11.95
C PHE A 272 8.27 10.89 -13.18
N GLY A 273 6.98 11.13 -12.95
CA GLY A 273 5.95 11.22 -14.00
C GLY A 273 5.46 9.87 -14.53
N GLY A 274 6.04 8.75 -14.11
CA GLY A 274 5.57 7.42 -14.45
C GLY A 274 4.30 7.01 -13.69
N SER A 275 3.51 6.12 -14.28
CA SER A 275 2.50 5.34 -13.55
C SER A 275 3.17 4.30 -12.66
N TRP A 276 2.43 3.65 -11.75
CA TRP A 276 2.98 2.63 -10.84
C TRP A 276 3.80 1.51 -11.51
N ASN A 277 3.48 1.17 -12.77
CA ASN A 277 4.17 0.19 -13.62
C ASN A 277 5.09 0.82 -14.66
N GLY A 278 5.40 2.11 -14.51
CA GLY A 278 6.26 2.86 -15.40
C GLY A 278 7.73 2.46 -15.31
N ASP A 279 8.55 3.14 -16.10
CA ASP A 279 9.97 2.86 -16.24
C ASP A 279 10.74 3.12 -14.94
N ASP A 280 11.81 2.36 -14.77
CA ASP A 280 12.76 2.57 -13.69
C ASP A 280 13.60 3.83 -13.96
N ALA A 281 13.89 4.58 -12.90
CA ALA A 281 14.90 5.63 -12.88
C ALA A 281 16.29 5.00 -13.03
N TYR A 282 17.21 5.74 -13.65
CA TYR A 282 18.60 5.31 -13.78
C TYR A 282 19.48 5.76 -12.62
N ILE A 283 19.09 6.87 -11.97
CA ILE A 283 19.79 7.48 -10.84
C ILE A 283 18.81 8.06 -9.83
N ASN A 284 19.32 8.33 -8.63
CA ASN A 284 18.59 8.95 -7.53
C ASN A 284 17.79 10.21 -7.91
N ALA A 285 18.37 11.11 -8.71
CA ALA A 285 17.71 12.37 -9.10
C ALA A 285 16.47 12.19 -10.00
N GLN A 286 16.27 11.00 -10.58
CA GLN A 286 15.12 10.69 -11.45
C GLN A 286 14.02 9.90 -10.73
N ALA A 287 14.32 9.36 -9.54
CA ALA A 287 13.42 8.49 -8.81
C ALA A 287 12.35 9.30 -8.05
N VAL A 288 11.12 8.79 -8.02
CA VAL A 288 10.05 9.28 -7.13
C VAL A 288 10.42 9.05 -5.66
N LEU A 289 11.13 7.95 -5.41
CA LEU A 289 11.66 7.57 -4.11
C LEU A 289 13.18 7.41 -4.25
N PRO A 290 13.96 8.50 -4.12
CA PRO A 290 15.42 8.43 -4.05
C PRO A 290 15.86 7.56 -2.87
N ASP A 291 17.08 7.07 -2.92
CA ASP A 291 17.68 6.28 -1.86
C ASP A 291 17.77 7.06 -0.56
N GLY A 292 17.63 6.34 0.55
CA GLY A 292 17.55 6.93 1.87
C GLY A 292 16.52 6.24 2.77
N LYS A 293 16.30 6.86 3.93
CA LYS A 293 15.47 6.29 4.98
C LYS A 293 14.03 6.78 4.88
N TYR A 294 13.11 5.83 4.91
CA TYR A 294 11.67 6.08 4.79
C TYR A 294 10.89 5.33 5.84
N ARG A 295 9.65 5.77 6.02
CA ARG A 295 8.62 5.08 6.79
C ARG A 295 7.50 4.66 5.85
N VAL A 296 7.29 3.35 5.72
CA VAL A 296 6.15 2.78 4.99
C VAL A 296 5.01 2.59 5.97
N TRP A 297 3.90 3.28 5.74
CA TRP A 297 2.68 3.15 6.51
C TRP A 297 1.68 2.26 5.78
N VAL A 298 0.99 1.40 6.53
CA VAL A 298 -0.21 0.69 6.09
C VAL A 298 -1.38 1.15 6.95
N MET A 299 -2.50 1.42 6.29
CA MET A 299 -3.73 1.91 6.91
C MET A 299 -4.87 0.97 6.52
N ALA A 300 -5.65 0.54 7.50
CA ALA A 300 -6.84 -0.24 7.33
C ALA A 300 -8.05 0.49 7.93
N TYR A 301 -9.19 0.29 7.30
CA TYR A 301 -10.45 0.93 7.68
C TYR A 301 -11.58 -0.08 7.67
N ASP A 302 -12.52 0.10 8.59
CA ASP A 302 -13.83 -0.54 8.52
C ASP A 302 -14.73 0.19 7.50
N ILE A 303 -15.96 -0.30 7.33
CA ILE A 303 -16.90 0.28 6.37
C ILE A 303 -17.50 1.62 6.82
N LYS A 304 -17.41 1.95 8.11
CA LYS A 304 -17.80 3.26 8.65
C LYS A 304 -16.68 4.30 8.54
N GLY A 305 -15.48 3.86 8.19
CA GLY A 305 -14.30 4.71 8.03
C GLY A 305 -13.49 4.86 9.31
N ASN A 306 -13.75 4.06 10.35
CA ASN A 306 -12.90 4.00 11.53
C ASN A 306 -11.55 3.38 11.15
N GLY A 307 -10.45 3.89 11.71
CA GLY A 307 -9.09 3.44 11.42
C GLY A 307 -8.24 4.44 10.62
N GLY A 308 -7.08 3.98 10.17
CA GLY A 308 -6.07 4.78 9.45
C GLY A 308 -5.48 5.97 10.22
N ASP A 309 -5.64 6.03 11.55
CA ASP A 309 -5.09 7.11 12.35
C ASP A 309 -3.60 6.85 12.63
N THR A 310 -2.73 7.61 11.96
CA THR A 310 -1.27 7.49 12.11
C THR A 310 -0.72 8.03 13.43
N ILE A 311 -1.50 8.79 14.20
CA ILE A 311 -1.08 9.36 15.49
C ILE A 311 -1.31 8.33 16.60
N THR A 312 -2.53 7.82 16.71
CA THR A 312 -2.88 6.80 17.73
C THR A 312 -2.61 5.38 17.28
N ARG A 313 -2.35 5.17 15.97
CA ARG A 313 -2.16 3.87 15.32
C ARG A 313 -3.39 2.97 15.37
N HIS A 314 -4.57 3.56 15.51
CA HIS A 314 -5.84 2.86 15.31
C HIS A 314 -6.03 2.59 13.82
N GLY A 315 -6.07 1.31 13.43
CA GLY A 315 -6.11 0.91 12.03
C GLY A 315 -4.90 1.36 11.22
N ALA A 316 -3.73 1.59 11.84
CA ALA A 316 -2.52 1.99 11.11
C ALA A 316 -1.25 1.45 11.77
N GLU A 317 -0.28 1.08 10.93
CA GLU A 317 1.03 0.60 11.36
C GLU A 317 2.09 1.06 10.38
N TYR A 318 3.34 1.16 10.84
CA TYR A 318 4.47 1.47 9.98
C TYR A 318 5.67 0.55 10.17
N LYS A 319 6.54 0.58 9.17
CA LYS A 319 7.88 0.00 9.24
C LYS A 319 8.88 0.95 8.60
N ASP A 320 9.98 1.19 9.30
CA ASP A 320 11.07 2.02 8.79
C ASP A 320 11.96 1.15 7.88
N VAL A 321 12.30 1.70 6.71
CA VAL A 321 13.03 1.04 5.64
C VAL A 321 14.17 1.92 5.11
N LEU A 322 15.19 1.28 4.55
CA LEU A 322 16.19 1.91 3.72
C LEU A 322 15.88 1.55 2.26
N LEU A 323 15.69 2.56 1.40
CA LEU A 323 15.68 2.34 -0.04
C LEU A 323 17.10 2.48 -0.56
N ASP A 324 17.55 1.48 -1.31
CA ASP A 324 18.93 1.32 -1.77
C ASP A 324 18.94 0.75 -3.21
N ASN A 325 18.58 1.60 -4.16
CA ASN A 325 18.32 1.24 -5.55
C ASN A 325 19.53 1.45 -6.46
N PHE A 326 20.38 2.42 -6.13
CA PHE A 326 21.45 2.93 -6.98
C PHE A 326 22.80 2.76 -6.28
N LEU A 327 23.85 2.62 -7.08
CA LEU A 327 25.20 2.68 -6.55
C LEU A 327 25.58 4.16 -6.35
N PRO A 328 26.27 4.48 -5.25
CA PRO A 328 26.75 5.83 -5.04
C PRO A 328 27.83 6.17 -6.06
N TYR A 329 27.86 7.41 -6.50
CA TYR A 329 28.92 7.92 -7.34
C TYR A 329 29.29 9.34 -6.93
N VAL A 330 30.48 9.77 -7.32
CA VAL A 330 30.91 11.15 -7.15
C VAL A 330 30.19 12.00 -8.19
N SER A 331 29.27 12.85 -7.77
CA SER A 331 28.47 13.71 -8.66
C SER A 331 29.23 14.97 -9.09
N LYS A 332 30.08 15.50 -8.20
CA LYS A 332 30.89 16.70 -8.45
C LYS A 332 32.20 16.66 -7.65
N VAL A 333 33.26 17.24 -8.22
CA VAL A 333 34.54 17.47 -7.56
C VAL A 333 34.93 18.95 -7.73
N GLU A 334 35.27 19.61 -6.64
CA GLU A 334 35.96 20.90 -6.63
C GLU A 334 37.34 20.74 -6.00
N ILE A 335 38.38 21.27 -6.64
CA ILE A 335 39.72 21.38 -6.06
C ILE A 335 40.11 22.85 -6.04
N LYS A 336 40.37 23.35 -4.83
CA LYS A 336 40.77 24.73 -4.56
C LYS A 336 42.24 24.81 -4.20
N GLN A 337 42.85 25.94 -4.55
CA GLN A 337 44.18 26.32 -4.10
C GLN A 337 44.21 27.82 -3.84
N GLU A 338 44.73 28.24 -2.69
CA GLU A 338 44.69 29.64 -2.24
C GLU A 338 43.27 30.22 -2.18
N GLY A 339 42.27 29.40 -1.83
CA GLY A 339 40.85 29.79 -1.74
C GLY A 339 40.08 29.79 -3.06
N GLU A 340 40.77 29.70 -4.20
CA GLU A 340 40.18 29.75 -5.53
C GLU A 340 39.95 28.35 -6.11
N ILE A 341 38.79 28.13 -6.77
CA ILE A 341 38.51 26.87 -7.49
C ILE A 341 39.39 26.81 -8.73
N ARG A 342 40.30 25.83 -8.76
CA ARG A 342 41.23 25.57 -9.86
C ARG A 342 40.76 24.42 -10.75
N TYR A 343 40.12 23.40 -10.17
CA TYR A 343 39.47 22.33 -10.90
C TYR A 343 38.03 22.20 -10.45
N GLU A 344 37.13 22.00 -11.42
CA GLU A 344 35.71 21.73 -11.17
C GLU A 344 35.21 20.78 -12.25
N GLY A 345 34.76 19.61 -11.83
CA GLY A 345 34.17 18.60 -12.70
C GLY A 345 32.86 18.07 -12.13
N GLU A 346 31.86 17.87 -12.99
CA GLU A 346 30.56 17.29 -12.59
C GLU A 346 30.03 16.31 -13.63
N TRP A 347 29.33 15.27 -13.18
CA TRP A 347 28.63 14.34 -14.09
C TRP A 347 27.23 14.86 -14.43
N SER A 348 26.66 14.37 -15.54
CA SER A 348 25.31 14.76 -15.96
C SER A 348 24.29 14.45 -14.87
N LYS A 349 23.47 15.44 -14.52
CA LYS A 349 22.33 15.25 -13.60
C LYS A 349 21.18 14.44 -14.21
N ASN A 350 21.21 14.19 -15.51
CA ASN A 350 20.17 13.47 -16.25
C ASN A 350 20.79 12.48 -17.25
N PRO A 351 21.41 11.39 -16.78
CA PRO A 351 21.85 10.34 -17.68
C PRO A 351 20.64 9.71 -18.38
N LEU A 352 20.77 9.48 -19.68
CA LEU A 352 19.76 8.80 -20.51
C LEU A 352 19.94 7.26 -20.50
N SER A 353 20.95 6.77 -19.81
CA SER A 353 21.32 5.36 -19.68
C SER A 353 21.89 5.09 -18.29
N TYR A 354 22.28 3.84 -18.01
CA TYR A 354 22.98 3.46 -16.76
C TYR A 354 24.44 3.97 -16.71
N ASP A 355 24.92 4.61 -17.77
CA ASP A 355 26.20 5.31 -17.82
C ASP A 355 25.98 6.77 -17.38
N LEU A 356 26.82 7.27 -16.46
CA LEU A 356 26.81 8.67 -15.99
C LEU A 356 27.13 9.67 -17.13
N GLY A 357 27.61 9.18 -18.26
CA GLY A 357 27.85 9.90 -19.49
C GLY A 357 29.29 10.40 -19.57
N THR A 358 29.46 11.69 -19.83
CA THR A 358 30.78 12.34 -19.89
C THR A 358 30.92 13.30 -18.71
N LEU A 359 32.09 13.30 -18.08
CA LEU A 359 32.43 14.27 -17.04
C LEU A 359 32.54 15.66 -17.68
N PHE A 360 31.72 16.60 -17.21
CA PHE A 360 31.78 18.00 -17.62
C PHE A 360 32.83 18.72 -16.79
N ILE A 361 33.93 19.09 -17.42
CA ILE A 361 34.99 19.88 -16.79
C ILE A 361 34.63 21.37 -16.98
N LEU A 362 34.23 22.01 -15.89
CA LEU A 362 33.87 23.43 -15.86
C LEU A 362 35.10 24.33 -15.65
N LYS A 363 36.10 23.83 -14.91
CA LYS A 363 37.39 24.51 -14.69
C LYS A 363 38.53 23.50 -14.71
N ASP A 364 39.62 23.86 -15.37
CA ASP A 364 40.87 23.10 -15.44
C ASP A 364 42.05 24.07 -15.53
N TYR A 365 42.48 24.58 -14.37
CA TYR A 365 43.59 25.52 -14.24
C TYR A 365 44.82 24.85 -13.61
N ASN A 366 46.00 25.40 -13.91
CA ASN A 366 47.24 24.96 -13.31
C ASN A 366 47.27 25.19 -11.79
N PHE A 367 47.85 24.24 -11.09
CA PHE A 367 48.15 24.31 -9.66
C PHE A 367 49.61 24.69 -9.43
N LYS A 368 49.88 25.49 -8.39
CA LYS A 368 51.23 25.85 -7.91
C LYS A 368 51.78 24.75 -7.01
N ARG A 369 53.09 24.53 -7.05
CA ARG A 369 53.74 23.40 -6.35
C ARG A 369 53.94 23.63 -4.85
N ASP A 370 54.01 24.88 -4.43
CA ASP A 370 54.32 25.34 -3.07
C ASP A 370 53.07 25.67 -2.24
N LYS A 371 51.91 25.11 -2.63
CA LYS A 371 50.61 25.45 -2.05
C LYS A 371 49.77 24.19 -1.87
N GLY A 372 49.19 24.06 -0.68
CA GLY A 372 48.27 22.98 -0.35
C GLY A 372 47.00 23.01 -1.20
N LEU A 373 46.35 21.86 -1.33
CA LEU A 373 45.11 21.68 -2.05
C LEU A 373 43.97 21.48 -1.07
N SER A 374 42.77 21.95 -1.43
CA SER A 374 41.53 21.66 -0.73
C SER A 374 40.56 20.98 -1.70
N PHE A 375 40.10 19.80 -1.33
CA PHE A 375 39.17 18.96 -2.09
C PHE A 375 37.79 19.08 -1.47
N LYS A 376 36.77 19.18 -2.33
CA LYS A 376 35.37 19.05 -1.95
C LYS A 376 34.70 18.09 -2.93
N ILE A 377 34.30 16.94 -2.41
CA ILE A 377 33.74 15.81 -3.15
C ILE A 377 32.26 15.72 -2.81
N TYR A 378 31.41 15.75 -3.83
CA TYR A 378 29.97 15.63 -3.71
C TYR A 378 29.57 14.24 -4.20
N PHE A 379 28.76 13.54 -3.41
CA PHE A 379 28.21 12.23 -3.77
C PHE A 379 26.79 12.37 -4.31
N SER A 380 26.31 11.35 -5.01
CA SER A 380 24.97 11.27 -5.61
C SER A 380 23.85 11.11 -4.58
N GLU A 381 24.20 10.71 -3.35
CA GLU A 381 23.27 10.32 -2.30
C GLU A 381 23.90 10.38 -0.90
N ILE A 382 23.10 10.02 0.09
CA ILE A 382 23.48 9.98 1.51
C ILE A 382 24.45 8.81 1.74
N MET A 383 25.63 9.14 2.26
CA MET A 383 26.74 8.21 2.48
C MET A 383 26.84 7.75 3.95
N ASP A 384 27.49 6.62 4.19
CA ASP A 384 27.92 6.18 5.52
C ASP A 384 29.08 7.04 6.01
N THR A 385 28.76 8.07 6.80
CA THR A 385 29.75 9.02 7.31
C THR A 385 30.71 8.43 8.37
N GLN A 386 30.49 7.19 8.81
CA GLN A 386 31.44 6.49 9.69
C GLN A 386 32.66 5.98 8.93
N LYS A 387 32.56 5.82 7.61
CA LYS A 387 33.65 5.44 6.73
C LYS A 387 34.17 6.67 6.00
N LYS A 388 35.50 6.79 5.91
CA LYS A 388 36.15 7.89 5.17
C LYS A 388 36.56 7.37 3.79
N PRO A 389 36.24 8.09 2.70
CA PRO A 389 36.76 7.76 1.38
C PRO A 389 38.29 7.90 1.35
N SER A 390 38.95 7.08 0.54
CA SER A 390 40.37 7.22 0.21
C SER A 390 40.51 8.09 -1.03
N LEU A 391 41.33 9.14 -0.92
CA LEU A 391 41.63 10.07 -2.01
C LEU A 391 43.10 9.92 -2.38
N LYS A 392 43.38 9.53 -3.62
CA LYS A 392 44.75 9.36 -4.13
C LYS A 392 44.94 10.21 -5.37
N VAL A 393 46.03 10.97 -5.40
CA VAL A 393 46.42 11.76 -6.58
C VAL A 393 47.60 11.08 -7.25
N LYS A 394 47.39 10.62 -8.48
CA LYS A 394 48.44 10.11 -9.37
C LYS A 394 48.96 11.24 -10.25
N PHE A 395 50.24 11.56 -10.13
CA PHE A 395 50.90 12.60 -10.92
C PHE A 395 51.39 12.07 -12.27
N SER A 396 51.81 12.97 -13.17
CA SER A 396 52.28 12.63 -14.51
C SER A 396 53.57 11.82 -14.55
N ASP A 397 54.28 11.70 -13.43
CA ASP A 397 55.48 10.88 -13.27
C ASP A 397 55.22 9.59 -12.47
N ASP A 398 53.97 9.14 -12.47
CA ASP A 398 53.46 7.92 -11.82
C ASP A 398 53.53 7.90 -10.28
N ARG A 399 54.04 8.95 -9.63
CA ARG A 399 53.94 9.04 -8.17
C ARG A 399 52.48 9.17 -7.74
N VAL A 400 52.13 8.44 -6.69
CA VAL A 400 50.82 8.51 -6.05
C VAL A 400 50.98 9.07 -4.66
N LYS A 401 50.19 10.08 -4.30
CA LYS A 401 50.09 10.57 -2.93
C LYS A 401 48.66 10.47 -2.43
N GLU A 402 48.51 10.03 -1.19
CA GLU A 402 47.22 9.95 -0.51
C GLU A 402 46.93 11.29 0.21
N VAL A 403 45.67 11.70 0.17
CA VAL A 403 45.19 12.87 0.92
C VAL A 403 44.81 12.40 2.32
N SER A 404 45.65 12.72 3.31
CA SER A 404 45.57 12.13 4.66
C SER A 404 44.57 12.81 5.60
N GLU A 405 44.15 14.04 5.30
CA GLU A 405 43.29 14.84 6.18
C GLU A 405 41.95 15.13 5.51
N GLY A 406 40.87 14.58 6.05
CA GLY A 406 39.53 14.89 5.56
C GLY A 406 38.41 14.44 6.48
N ASN A 407 37.26 15.09 6.34
CA ASN A 407 36.05 14.90 7.13
C ASN A 407 34.79 15.13 6.27
N TRP A 408 33.70 14.51 6.69
CA TRP A 408 32.38 14.78 6.16
C TRP A 408 31.92 16.18 6.60
N GLU A 409 31.60 17.04 5.63
CA GLU A 409 30.96 18.34 5.86
C GLU A 409 29.45 18.16 6.02
N SER A 410 28.88 17.20 5.28
CA SER A 410 27.51 16.70 5.41
C SER A 410 27.49 15.22 5.01
N ASP A 411 26.32 14.60 5.02
CA ASP A 411 26.14 13.21 4.59
C ASP A 411 26.28 12.97 3.07
N THR A 412 26.40 14.04 2.28
CA THR A 412 26.59 13.98 0.82
C THR A 412 27.89 14.65 0.37
N VAL A 413 28.66 15.24 1.30
CA VAL A 413 29.81 16.09 0.97
C VAL A 413 31.00 15.77 1.86
N TYR A 414 32.11 15.35 1.24
CA TYR A 414 33.38 15.11 1.91
C TYR A 414 34.39 16.20 1.55
N THR A 415 35.12 16.69 2.54
CA THR A 415 36.19 17.67 2.34
C THR A 415 37.52 17.13 2.82
N ALA A 416 38.58 17.49 2.12
CA ALA A 416 39.94 17.06 2.46
C ALA A 416 40.97 18.14 2.11
N THR A 417 42.12 18.11 2.78
CA THR A 417 43.22 19.06 2.56
C THR A 417 44.57 18.37 2.48
N THR A 418 45.53 19.04 1.83
CA THR A 418 46.92 18.59 1.78
C THR A 418 47.88 19.67 2.26
N ASN A 419 49.06 19.25 2.67
CA ASN A 419 50.17 20.15 2.98
C ASN A 419 50.72 20.85 1.72
N GLU A 420 51.53 21.90 1.93
CA GLU A 420 52.11 22.72 0.86
C GLU A 420 53.09 21.94 -0.04
N ASP A 421 53.70 20.87 0.46
CA ASP A 421 54.64 20.00 -0.25
C ASP A 421 53.96 18.82 -0.98
N PHE A 422 52.62 18.85 -1.09
CA PHE A 422 51.86 17.76 -1.70
C PHE A 422 52.18 17.59 -3.17
N ILE A 423 52.23 18.67 -3.97
CA ILE A 423 52.59 18.57 -5.38
C ILE A 423 54.12 18.48 -5.49
N PRO A 424 54.68 17.39 -6.05
CA PRO A 424 56.13 17.27 -6.06
C PRO A 424 56.83 18.21 -7.06
N ASP A 425 58.04 18.65 -6.70
CA ASP A 425 58.81 19.64 -7.47
C ASP A 425 59.13 19.24 -8.91
N SER A 426 59.27 17.94 -9.20
CA SER A 426 59.64 17.46 -10.54
C SER A 426 58.44 17.18 -11.46
N VAL A 427 57.20 17.39 -11.01
CA VAL A 427 55.99 17.12 -11.81
C VAL A 427 55.63 18.32 -12.66
N ASN A 428 55.53 18.11 -13.97
CA ASN A 428 54.91 19.04 -14.92
C ASN A 428 54.00 18.26 -15.86
N GLY A 429 52.69 18.33 -15.63
CA GLY A 429 51.72 17.56 -16.41
C GLY A 429 50.39 17.38 -15.69
N ARG A 430 49.54 16.52 -16.24
CA ARG A 430 48.23 16.19 -15.65
C ARG A 430 48.39 15.29 -14.44
N ALA A 431 47.49 15.48 -13.47
CA ALA A 431 47.29 14.55 -12.37
C ALA A 431 45.89 13.93 -12.48
N THR A 432 45.72 12.74 -11.92
CA THR A 432 44.44 12.04 -11.82
C THR A 432 44.08 11.88 -10.36
N LEU A 433 42.86 12.24 -9.98
CA LEU A 433 42.30 11.98 -8.66
C LEU A 433 41.51 10.67 -8.71
N GLU A 434 41.87 9.73 -7.85
CA GLU A 434 41.17 8.49 -7.60
C GLU A 434 40.44 8.60 -6.25
N ILE A 435 39.16 8.22 -6.24
CA ILE A 435 38.29 8.26 -5.06
C ILE A 435 37.70 6.85 -4.90
N SER A 436 37.93 6.23 -3.75
CA SER A 436 37.46 4.86 -3.44
C SER A 436 37.07 4.74 -1.98
N ASN A 437 36.54 3.59 -1.56
CA ASN A 437 36.13 3.30 -0.19
C ASN A 437 35.08 4.28 0.38
N ALA A 438 34.29 4.93 -0.47
CA ALA A 438 33.10 5.65 -0.05
C ALA A 438 31.91 4.69 -0.12
N TYR A 439 31.15 4.56 0.96
CA TYR A 439 30.02 3.63 1.02
C TYR A 439 28.72 4.38 1.26
N ASP A 440 27.64 3.98 0.61
CA ASP A 440 26.29 4.43 0.94
C ASP A 440 25.80 3.82 2.27
N LEU A 441 24.57 4.13 2.65
CA LEU A 441 23.91 3.53 3.82
C LEU A 441 23.57 2.04 3.65
N GLY A 442 23.47 1.56 2.41
CA GLY A 442 23.26 0.14 2.08
C GLY A 442 24.53 -0.71 2.22
N GLY A 443 25.69 -0.05 2.27
CA GLY A 443 27.01 -0.66 2.30
C GLY A 443 27.61 -0.90 0.92
N ASN A 444 27.04 -0.35 -0.15
CA ASN A 444 27.62 -0.42 -1.49
C ASN A 444 28.75 0.61 -1.62
N GLU A 445 29.85 0.20 -2.24
CA GLU A 445 30.98 1.10 -2.51
C GLU A 445 30.68 1.99 -3.72
N ASN A 446 31.27 3.18 -3.74
CA ASN A 446 31.17 4.10 -4.85
C ASN A 446 31.72 3.50 -6.14
N GLY A 447 30.93 3.62 -7.21
CA GLY A 447 31.28 3.20 -8.56
C GLY A 447 32.21 4.16 -9.30
#